data_AF-A0A3C1UMG5-F1
#
_entry.id   AF-A0A3C1UMG5-F1
#
_cell.length_a   1.000
_cell.length_b   1.000
_cell.length_c   1.000
_cell.angle_alpha   90.00
_cell.angle_beta   90.00
_cell.angle_gamma   90.00
#
_symmetry.space_group_name_H-M   'P 1'
#
loop_
_entity.id
_entity.type
_entity.pdbx_description
1 polymer ?
#
loop_
_entity_poly.entity_id
_entity_poly.type
_entity_poly.pdbx_seq_one_letter_code
_entity_poly.pdbx_strand_id
1 'polypeptide(L)' 'MKILELRFKNLNSLCGEWVINFTDPEFVCNGIFALTGPTGAGKSTILDAICLALYGATPRLGRITKSGN' A
#
# COMPACT_ATOMS: atom_id res chain seq x y z
N MET A 1 -5.26 16.69 0.44
CA MET A 1 -5.61 15.28 0.72
C MET A 1 -4.46 14.65 1.50
N LYS A 2 -4.73 13.93 2.60
CA LYS A 2 -3.71 13.27 3.45
C LYS A 2 -4.15 11.85 3.78
N ILE A 3 -3.29 10.85 3.59
CA ILE A 3 -3.54 9.46 3.99
C ILE A 3 -3.19 9.33 5.48
N LEU A 4 -4.12 8.81 6.28
CA LEU A 4 -3.96 8.66 7.74
C LEU A 4 -3.63 7.23 8.15
N GLU A 5 -4.30 6.25 7.54
CA GLU A 5 -4.09 4.83 7.75
C GLU A 5 -4.21 4.11 6.41
N LEU A 6 -3.42 3.05 6.23
CA LEU A 6 -3.57 2.08 5.16
C LEU A 6 -3.77 0.69 5.76
N ARG A 7 -4.87 0.04 5.42
CA ARG A 7 -5.16 -1.34 5.79
C ARG A 7 -5.44 -2.18 4.56
N PHE A 8 -4.83 -3.35 4.47
CA PHE A 8 -5.08 -4.30 3.40
C PHE A 8 -4.80 -5.73 3.87
N LYS A 9 -5.27 -6.71 3.09
CA LYS A 9 -5.12 -8.13 3.40
C LYS A 9 -4.78 -8.92 2.15
N ASN A 10 -3.80 -9.81 2.25
CA ASN A 10 -3.42 -10.76 1.18
C ASN A 10 -3.21 -10.08 -0.19
N LEU A 11 -2.37 -9.04 -0.24
CA LEU A 11 -2.07 -8.32 -1.48
C LEU A 11 -0.68 -8.70 -1.97
N ASN A 12 -0.57 -9.25 -3.19
CA ASN A 12 0.67 -9.74 -3.79
C ASN A 12 1.53 -10.55 -2.78
N SER A 13 2.79 -10.17 -2.59
CA SER A 13 3.74 -10.80 -1.67
C SER A 13 3.46 -10.56 -0.18
N LEU A 14 2.51 -9.70 0.17
CA LEU A 14 2.15 -9.36 1.55
C LEU A 14 0.93 -10.17 2.00
N CYS A 15 1.20 -11.37 2.53
CA CYS A 15 0.21 -12.29 3.09
C CYS A 15 -0.23 -11.84 4.49
N GLY A 16 -1.48 -12.11 4.86
CA GLY A 16 -2.05 -11.70 6.15
C GLY A 16 -2.66 -10.30 6.12
N GLU A 17 -3.06 -9.83 7.30
CA GLU A 17 -3.59 -8.47 7.49
C GLU A 17 -2.45 -7.52 7.84
N TRP A 18 -2.41 -6.38 7.15
CA TRP A 18 -1.40 -5.35 7.31
C TRP A 18 -2.08 -4.02 7.61
N VAL A 19 -1.55 -3.28 8.58
CA VAL A 19 -2.02 -1.96 8.98
C VAL A 19 -0.80 -1.05 9.10
N ILE A 20 -0.85 0.11 8.44
CA ILE A 20 0.16 1.17 8.56
C ILE A 20 -0.56 2.43 9.02
N ASN A 21 -0.25 2.88 10.24
CA ASN A 21 -0.77 4.11 10.81
C ASN A 21 0.20 5.27 10.57
N PHE A 22 -0.09 6.15 9.61
CA PHE A 22 0.74 7.32 9.30
C PHE A 22 0.56 8.48 10.30
N THR A 23 -0.31 8.33 11.29
CA THR A 23 -0.46 9.29 12.40
C THR A 23 0.48 9.00 13.56
N ASP A 24 1.22 7.88 13.51
CA ASP A 24 2.23 7.56 14.51
C ASP A 24 3.31 8.67 14.57
N PRO A 25 3.76 9.09 15.77
CA PRO A 25 4.80 10.11 15.93
C PRO A 25 6.06 9.86 15.10
N GLU A 26 6.45 8.60 14.89
CA GLU A 26 7.63 8.26 14.07
C GLU A 26 7.51 8.76 12.63
N PHE A 27 6.30 8.79 12.06
CA PHE A 27 6.04 9.34 10.74
C PHE A 27 5.81 10.85 10.75
N VAL A 28 5.18 11.38 11.80
CA VAL A 28 4.78 12.80 11.85
C VAL A 28 5.95 13.72 12.15
N CYS A 29 6.89 13.31 13.03
CA CYS A 29 7.98 14.17 13.48
C CYS A 29 8.95 14.56 12.34
N ASN A 30 9.23 13.65 11.41
CA ASN A 30 10.17 13.89 10.31
C ASN A 30 9.48 14.19 8.97
N GLY A 31 8.21 13.79 8.81
CA GLY A 31 7.42 13.99 7.58
C GLY A 31 7.89 13.24 6.34
N ILE A 32 9.07 12.59 6.41
CA ILE A 32 9.69 11.79 5.34
C ILE A 32 10.08 10.45 5.93
N PHE A 33 9.74 9.37 5.23
CA PHE A 33 10.11 8.00 5.57
C PHE A 33 10.48 7.22 4.30
N ALA A 34 11.14 6.08 4.47
CA ALA A 34 11.57 5.22 3.36
C ALA A 34 10.98 3.81 3.52
N LEU A 35 10.55 3.23 2.39
CA LEU A 35 10.23 1.80 2.30
C LEU A 35 11.46 1.06 1.79
N THR A 36 12.09 0.25 2.62
CA THR A 36 13.33 -0.48 2.30
C THR A 36 13.13 -2.00 2.34
N GLY A 37 14.08 -2.76 1.79
CA GLY A 37 14.04 -4.23 1.75
C GLY A 37 14.40 -4.80 0.37
N PRO A 38 14.58 -6.13 0.24
CA PRO A 38 15.01 -6.77 -1.00
C PRO A 38 13.95 -6.67 -2.12
N THR A 39 14.37 -6.92 -3.36
CA THR A 39 13.45 -7.06 -4.50
C THR A 39 12.46 -8.19 -4.23
N GLY A 40 11.16 -7.96 -4.51
CA GLY A 40 10.10 -8.92 -4.21
C GLY A 40 9.51 -8.81 -2.79
N ALA A 41 10.08 -8.01 -1.88
CA ALA A 41 9.57 -7.87 -0.50
C ALA A 41 8.21 -7.15 -0.37
N GLY A 42 7.58 -6.72 -1.47
CA GLY A 42 6.27 -6.07 -1.43
C GLY A 42 6.28 -4.54 -1.23
N LYS A 43 7.41 -3.85 -1.38
CA LYS A 43 7.48 -2.38 -1.28
C LYS A 43 6.48 -1.67 -2.22
N SER A 44 6.49 -2.02 -3.52
CA SER A 44 5.53 -1.48 -4.49
C SER A 44 4.10 -1.95 -4.23
N THR A 45 3.91 -3.05 -3.52
CA THR A 45 2.58 -3.54 -3.13
C THR A 45 1.90 -2.59 -2.14
N ILE A 46 2.66 -1.94 -1.24
CA ILE A 46 2.11 -0.91 -0.34
C ILE A 46 1.56 0.27 -1.14
N LEU A 47 2.29 0.73 -2.16
CA LEU A 47 1.83 1.80 -3.05
C LEU A 47 0.62 1.38 -3.89
N ASP A 48 0.63 0.16 -4.41
CA ASP A 48 -0.50 -0.40 -5.13
C ASP A 48 -1.75 -0.51 -4.25
N ALA A 49 -1.63 -0.85 -2.97
CA ALA A 49 -2.75 -0.90 -2.05
C ALA A 49 -3.46 0.46 -1.95
N ILE A 50 -2.69 1.56 -1.90
CA ILE A 50 -3.22 2.93 -1.87
C ILE A 50 -3.96 3.23 -3.18
N CYS A 51 -3.33 2.98 -4.33
CA CYS A 51 -3.96 3.23 -5.63
C CYS A 51 -5.22 2.38 -5.83
N LEU A 52 -5.17 1.11 -5.44
CA LEU A 52 -6.27 0.19 -5.55
C LEU A 52 -7.46 0.63 -4.68
N ALA A 53 -7.20 1.01 -3.43
CA ALA A 53 -8.25 1.45 -2.50
C ALA A 53 -8.94 2.75 -2.97
N LEU A 54 -8.19 3.68 -3.55
CA LEU A 54 -8.72 4.98 -3.96
C LEU A 54 -9.31 4.98 -5.38
N TYR A 55 -8.76 4.18 -6.28
CA TYR A 55 -9.06 4.28 -7.73
C TYR A 55 -9.52 2.96 -8.36
N GLY A 56 -9.54 1.85 -7.61
CA GLY A 56 -9.88 0.53 -8.16
C GLY A 56 -8.89 0.04 -9.23
N ALA A 57 -7.67 0.58 -9.24
CA ALA A 57 -6.66 0.31 -10.24
C ALA A 57 -5.27 0.36 -9.61
N THR A 58 -4.32 -0.37 -10.19
CA THR A 58 -2.90 -0.20 -9.87
C THR A 58 -2.14 0.28 -11.11
N PRO A 59 -1.04 1.03 -10.95
CA PRO A 59 -0.20 1.41 -12.08
C PRO A 59 0.32 0.20 -12.87
N ARG A 60 0.44 -0.97 -12.23
CA ARG A 60 0.97 -2.20 -12.82
C ARG A 60 -0.07 -3.01 -13.61
N LEU A 61 -1.32 -3.02 -13.16
CA LEU A 61 -2.38 -3.88 -13.71
C LEU A 61 -3.53 -3.12 -14.39
N GLY A 62 -3.54 -1.78 -14.31
CA GLY A 62 -4.67 -0.98 -14.79
C GLY A 62 -5.91 -1.17 -13.91
N ARG A 63 -7.10 -1.04 -14.49
CA ARG A 63 -8.38 -1.11 -13.75
C ARG A 63 -8.72 -2.56 -13.43
N ILE A 64 -8.85 -2.86 -12.14
CA ILE A 64 -9.19 -4.21 -11.68
C ILE A 64 -10.71 -4.35 -11.69
N THR A 65 -11.22 -5.33 -12.45
CA THR A 65 -12.65 -5.64 -12.52
C THR A 65 -12.89 -7.10 -12.15
N LYS A 66 -14.08 -7.42 -11.64
CA LYS A 66 -14.45 -8.74 -11.12
C LYS A 66 -14.34 -9.89 -12.14
N SER A 67 -14.15 -9.57 -13.44
CA SER A 67 -14.09 -10.53 -14.54
C SER A 67 -12.66 -10.88 -15.00
N GLY A 68 -11.62 -10.32 -14.39
CA GLY A 68 -10.24 -10.41 -14.89
C GLY A 68 -9.19 -10.72 -13.83
N ASN A 69 -9.53 -11.52 -12.81
CA ASN A 69 -8.57 -12.08 -11.85
C ASN A 69 -8.63 -13.60 -11.87
#